data_AF-A0AA95GKM0-F1
#
_entry.id   AF-A0AA95GKM0-F1
#
_cell.length_a   1.000
_cell.length_b   1.000
_cell.length_c   1.000
_cell.angle_alpha   90.00
_cell.angle_beta   90.00
_cell.angle_gamma   90.00
#
_symmetry.space_group_name_H-M   'P 1'
#
loop_
_entity.id
_entity.type
_entity.pdbx_description
1 polymer ?
#
loop_
_entity_poly.entity_id
_entity_poly.type
_entity_poly.pdbx_seq_one_letter_code
_entity_poly.pdbx_strand_id
1 'polypeptide(L)'
;MLKPRVMTLNTTAIKPHQISNRRITGYQLQKRRFEVWKDNPHCAVCGRLVDYPSGFELDHIVPLFKGGSDTIENVQILCNGEDGCHQNKTKSDLKNP
;
A
#
# COMPACT_ATOMS: atom_id res chain seq x y z
N MET A 1 36.22 37.81 5.48
CA MET A 1 34.91 37.26 5.91
C MET A 1 34.94 35.75 5.75
N LEU A 2 34.94 35.00 6.87
CA LEU A 2 35.04 33.54 6.87
C LEU A 2 33.62 32.94 6.83
N LYS A 3 33.36 32.07 5.84
CA LYS A 3 32.11 31.30 5.76
C LYS A 3 32.10 30.21 6.83
N PRO A 4 30.97 29.95 7.52
CA PRO A 4 30.89 28.82 8.43
C PRO A 4 30.95 27.51 7.63
N ARG A 5 31.83 26.60 8.05
CA ARG A 5 31.92 25.24 7.51
C ARG A 5 30.79 24.42 8.11
N VAL A 6 29.73 24.19 7.33
CA VAL A 6 28.65 23.28 7.71
C VAL A 6 29.23 21.87 7.81
N MET A 7 29.05 21.22 8.97
CA MET A 7 29.42 19.81 9.14
C MET A 7 28.44 18.92 8.37
N THR A 8 28.98 18.14 7.44
CA THR A 8 28.26 17.05 6.77
C THR A 8 28.04 15.90 7.74
N LEU A 9 26.78 15.47 7.90
CA LEU A 9 26.43 14.26 8.66
C LEU A 9 26.94 13.02 7.90
N ASN A 10 27.65 12.14 8.59
CA ASN A 10 28.04 10.84 8.06
C ASN A 10 26.80 9.93 8.00
N THR A 11 26.23 9.76 6.80
CA THR A 11 25.09 8.88 6.53
C THR A 11 25.51 7.41 6.30
N THR A 12 26.55 6.95 6.99
CA THR A 12 27.02 5.58 6.84
C THR A 12 25.99 4.63 7.45
N ALA A 13 25.36 3.84 6.58
CA ALA A 13 24.47 2.72 6.88
C ALA A 13 22.99 3.02 7.20
N ILE A 14 22.35 3.91 6.43
CA ILE A 14 20.90 3.71 6.21
C ILE A 14 20.76 2.49 5.30
N LYS A 15 20.41 1.33 5.86
CA LYS A 15 20.06 0.16 5.04
C LYS A 15 18.91 0.59 4.13
N PRO A 16 19.00 0.44 2.80
CA PRO A 16 17.85 0.71 1.94
C PRO A 16 16.73 -0.22 2.40
N HIS A 17 15.60 0.37 2.78
CA HIS A 17 14.39 -0.38 3.07
C HIS A 17 14.15 -1.34 1.91
N GLN A 18 14.15 -2.64 2.21
CA GLN A 18 14.07 -3.71 1.21
C GLN A 18 12.66 -3.73 0.64
N ILE A 19 12.35 -2.77 -0.23
CA ILE A 19 11.13 -2.78 -1.02
C ILE A 19 11.35 -3.90 -2.04
N SER A 20 10.60 -5.00 -1.93
CA SER A 20 10.68 -6.11 -2.89
C SER A 20 10.54 -5.58 -4.32
N ASN A 21 11.64 -5.62 -5.08
CA ASN A 21 11.85 -4.78 -6.27
C ASN A 21 11.13 -5.27 -7.55
N ARG A 22 10.18 -6.21 -7.45
CA ARG A 22 9.32 -6.61 -8.59
C ARG A 22 7.86 -6.40 -8.21
N ARG A 23 7.31 -5.25 -8.63
CA ARG A 23 5.86 -5.03 -8.62
C ARG A 23 5.20 -6.11 -9.47
N ILE A 24 4.20 -6.79 -8.92
CA ILE A 24 3.34 -7.70 -9.68
C ILE A 24 2.53 -6.86 -10.67
N THR A 25 2.53 -7.24 -11.95
CA THR A 25 1.82 -6.53 -13.02
C THR A 25 1.02 -7.49 -13.89
N GLY A 26 0.16 -6.93 -14.75
CA GLY A 26 -0.56 -7.68 -15.79
C GLY A 26 -1.36 -8.86 -15.25
N TYR A 27 -1.22 -10.03 -15.90
CA TYR A 27 -1.95 -11.25 -15.57
C TYR A 27 -1.79 -11.68 -14.10
N GLN A 28 -0.58 -11.60 -13.55
CA GLN A 28 -0.36 -12.03 -12.16
C GLN A 28 -1.09 -11.13 -11.16
N LEU A 29 -1.18 -9.83 -11.44
CA LEU A 29 -1.93 -8.89 -10.60
C LEU A 29 -3.42 -9.19 -10.67
N GLN A 30 -3.96 -9.42 -11.87
CA GLN A 30 -5.37 -9.77 -12.05
C GLN A 30 -5.72 -11.10 -11.38
N LYS A 31 -4.85 -12.11 -11.50
CA LYS A 31 -5.00 -13.38 -10.79
C LYS A 31 -5.05 -13.16 -9.28
N ARG A 32 -4.10 -12.40 -8.70
CA ARG A 32 -4.10 -12.10 -7.26
C ARG A 32 -5.37 -11.37 -6.82
N ARG A 33 -5.80 -10.34 -7.57
CA ARG A 33 -7.06 -9.62 -7.31
C ARG A 33 -8.26 -10.57 -7.30
N PHE A 34 -8.31 -11.49 -8.26
CA PHE A 34 -9.40 -12.46 -8.36
C PHE A 34 -9.40 -13.46 -7.20
N GLU A 35 -8.24 -14.04 -6.83
CA GLU A 35 -8.18 -15.00 -5.72
C GLU A 35 -8.60 -14.37 -4.39
N VAL A 36 -8.12 -13.16 -4.09
CA VAL A 36 -8.50 -12.46 -2.85
C VAL A 36 -9.99 -12.11 -2.85
N TRP A 37 -10.53 -11.64 -3.98
CA TRP A 37 -11.95 -11.32 -4.11
C TRP A 37 -12.84 -12.55 -4.00
N LYS A 38 -12.42 -13.68 -4.59
CA LYS A 38 -13.15 -14.94 -4.54
C LYS A 38 -13.24 -15.51 -3.12
N ASP A 39 -12.20 -15.31 -2.31
CA ASP A 39 -12.18 -15.74 -0.91
C ASP A 39 -13.12 -14.91 -0.03
N ASN A 40 -13.06 -13.58 -0.14
CA ASN A 40 -13.98 -12.69 0.56
C ASN A 40 -14.22 -11.37 -0.22
N PRO A 41 -15.37 -11.21 -0.91
CA PRO A 41 -15.65 -10.06 -1.76
C PRO A 41 -16.17 -8.84 -1.00
N HIS A 42 -15.87 -8.70 0.30
CA HIS A 42 -16.32 -7.58 1.11
C HIS A 42 -15.19 -6.61 1.44
N CYS A 43 -15.52 -5.32 1.50
CA CYS A 43 -14.62 -4.29 2.01
C CYS A 43 -14.24 -4.60 3.46
N ALA A 44 -12.95 -4.68 3.76
CA ALA A 44 -12.44 -4.98 5.09
C ALA A 44 -12.78 -3.92 6.16
N VAL A 45 -13.10 -2.70 5.74
CA VAL A 45 -13.43 -1.59 6.64
C VAL A 45 -14.94 -1.46 6.88
N CYS A 46 -15.75 -1.46 5.82
CA CYS A 46 -17.19 -1.19 5.94
C CYS A 46 -18.09 -2.42 5.73
N GLY A 47 -17.52 -3.58 5.36
CA GLY A 47 -18.27 -4.82 5.15
C GLY A 47 -19.14 -4.85 3.89
N ARG A 48 -19.11 -3.82 3.04
CA ARG A 48 -19.89 -3.78 1.79
C ARG A 48 -19.35 -4.80 0.77
N LEU A 49 -20.25 -5.53 0.13
CA LEU A 49 -19.93 -6.37 -1.03
C LEU A 49 -19.45 -5.49 -2.21
N VAL A 50 -18.35 -5.85 -2.84
CA VAL A 50 -17.75 -5.12 -3.96
C VAL A 50 -17.77 -5.92 -5.27
N ASP A 51 -17.94 -5.22 -6.39
CA ASP A 51 -17.94 -5.84 -7.71
C ASP A 51 -16.52 -6.08 -8.23
N TYR A 52 -16.30 -7.22 -8.88
CA TYR A 52 -15.06 -7.49 -9.62
C TYR A 52 -15.16 -7.03 -11.07
N PRO A 53 -14.09 -6.47 -11.68
CA PRO A 53 -12.79 -6.16 -11.09
C PRO A 53 -12.68 -4.73 -10.53
N SER A 54 -13.66 -3.86 -10.78
CA SER A 54 -13.54 -2.40 -10.64
C SER A 54 -14.12 -1.81 -9.35
N GLY A 55 -14.90 -2.58 -8.59
CA GLY A 55 -15.57 -2.11 -7.37
C GLY A 55 -14.64 -1.92 -6.16
N PHE A 56 -13.37 -2.28 -6.29
CA PHE A 56 -12.42 -2.25 -5.18
C PHE A 56 -10.97 -2.01 -5.61
N GLU A 57 -10.15 -1.60 -4.64
CA GLU A 57 -8.71 -1.74 -4.71
C GLU A 57 -8.22 -2.84 -3.76
N LEU A 58 -7.19 -3.55 -4.21
CA LEU A 58 -6.42 -4.46 -3.39
C LEU A 58 -5.30 -3.65 -2.73
N ASP A 59 -5.50 -3.26 -1.48
CA ASP A 59 -4.64 -2.31 -0.77
C ASP A 59 -3.85 -3.00 0.34
N HIS A 60 -2.64 -2.49 0.63
CA HIS A 60 -1.81 -3.05 1.70
C HIS A 60 -2.30 -2.61 3.08
N ILE A 61 -2.45 -3.52 4.04
CA ILE A 61 -2.85 -3.18 5.42
C ILE A 61 -1.82 -2.24 6.04
N VAL A 62 -0.55 -2.65 6.03
CA VAL A 62 0.60 -1.80 6.32
C VAL A 62 1.19 -1.33 4.99
N PRO A 63 1.26 -0.02 4.70
CA PRO A 63 1.84 0.48 3.45
C PRO A 63 3.29 0.04 3.26
N LEU A 64 3.69 -0.25 2.02
CA LEU A 64 5.06 -0.67 1.69
C LEU A 64 6.11 0.35 2.17
N PHE A 65 5.82 1.66 2.02
CA PHE A 65 6.73 2.73 2.45
C PHE A 65 6.88 2.84 3.97
N LYS A 66 5.96 2.26 4.76
CA LYS A 66 6.02 2.17 6.22
C LYS A 66 6.57 0.84 6.74
N GLY A 67 7.12 -0.01 5.87
CA GLY A 67 7.65 -1.31 6.29
C GLY A 67 6.75 -2.50 5.99
N GLY A 68 5.60 -2.29 5.34
CA GLY A 68 4.69 -3.39 4.98
C GLY A 68 5.30 -4.37 3.97
N SER A 69 4.92 -5.64 4.07
CA SER A 69 5.30 -6.70 3.14
C SER A 69 4.33 -6.82 1.97
N ASP A 70 4.79 -7.22 0.79
CA ASP A 70 3.89 -7.52 -0.33
C ASP A 70 3.42 -8.99 -0.30
N THR A 71 2.63 -9.35 0.72
CA THR A 71 2.12 -10.72 0.92
C THR A 71 0.59 -10.77 0.94
N ILE A 72 0.00 -11.96 0.88
CA ILE A 72 -1.47 -12.12 0.89
C ILE A 72 -2.04 -11.67 2.24
N GLU A 73 -1.30 -11.88 3.33
CA GLU A 73 -1.70 -11.53 4.69
C GLU A 73 -1.69 -10.02 4.94
N ASN A 74 -0.91 -9.26 4.15
CA ASN A 74 -0.83 -7.81 4.24
C ASN A 74 -1.64 -7.10 3.14
N VAL A 75 -2.58 -7.78 2.46
CA VAL A 75 -3.50 -7.12 1.53
C VAL A 75 -4.95 -7.30 1.95
N GLN A 76 -5.77 -6.32 1.61
CA GLN A 76 -7.20 -6.28 1.91
C GLN A 76 -7.98 -5.63 0.77
N ILE A 77 -9.25 -6.01 0.64
CA ILE A 77 -10.18 -5.39 -0.30
C ILE A 77 -10.75 -4.14 0.34
N LEU A 78 -10.64 -3.00 -0.36
CA LEU A 78 -11.26 -1.75 0.05
C LEU A 78 -12.15 -1.21 -1.07
N CYS A 79 -13.37 -0.82 -0.74
CA CYS A 79 -14.28 -0.26 -1.71
C CYS A 79 -13.75 1.06 -2.30
N ASN A 80 -14.01 1.24 -3.59
CA ASN A 80 -13.71 2.43 -4.35
C ASN A 80 -14.84 3.47 -4.26
N GLY A 81 -14.63 4.63 -4.90
CA GLY A 81 -15.57 5.75 -4.92
C GLY A 81 -15.15 6.92 -4.03
N GLU A 82 -15.88 8.02 -4.11
CA GLU A 82 -15.63 9.26 -3.34
C GLU A 82 -15.69 9.03 -1.83
N ASP A 83 -16.68 8.24 -1.39
CA ASP A 83 -16.81 7.77 0.00
C ASP A 83 -16.17 6.39 0.22
N GLY A 84 -15.29 5.98 -0.70
CA GLY A 84 -14.61 4.69 -0.67
C GLY A 84 -13.61 4.59 0.48
N CYS A 85 -13.58 3.44 1.16
CA CYS A 85 -12.65 3.19 2.25
C CYS A 85 -11.18 3.26 1.80
N HIS A 86 -10.90 2.92 0.54
CA HIS A 86 -9.55 3.03 -0.03
C HIS A 86 -9.04 4.47 0.02
N GLN A 87 -9.84 5.44 -0.46
CA GLN A 87 -9.44 6.85 -0.47
C GLN A 87 -9.20 7.39 0.96
N ASN A 88 -10.04 6.98 1.91
CA ASN A 88 -9.90 7.38 3.31
C ASN A 88 -8.61 6.83 3.94
N LYS A 89 -8.26 5.58 3.62
CA LYS A 89 -6.99 4.99 4.05
C LYS A 89 -5.80 5.71 3.42
N THR A 90 -5.80 5.96 2.11
CA THR A 90 -4.72 6.70 1.44
C THR A 90 -4.47 8.07 2.09
N LYS A 91 -5.55 8.83 2.37
CA LYS A 91 -5.47 10.14 3.06
C LYS A 91 -4.87 10.01 4.47
N SER A 92 -5.20 8.94 5.18
CA SER A 92 -4.71 8.70 6.55
C SER A 92 -3.24 8.25 6.55
N ASP A 93 -2.86 7.40 5.61
CA ASP A 93 -1.49 6.88 5.48
C ASP A 93 -0.49 8.00 5.20
N LEU A 94 -0.87 9.01 4.41
CA LEU A 94 -0.03 10.16 4.09
C LEU A 94 0.12 11.18 5.24
N LYS A 95 -0.85 11.23 6.17
CA LYS A 95 -0.81 12.18 7.31
C LYS A 95 0.16 11.76 8.41
N ASN A 96 0.43 10.47 8.54
CA ASN A 96 1.31 9.91 9.56
C ASN A 96 2.55 9.28 8.90
N PRO A 97 3.49 10.09 8.35
CA PRO A 97 4.68 9.58 7.66
C PRO A 97 5.59 8.76 8.57
#